data_AF-A0A2W4RB30-F1
#
_entry.id   AF-A0A2W4RB30-F1
#
_cell.length_a   1.000
_cell.length_b   1.000
_cell.length_c   1.000
_cell.angle_alpha   90.00
_cell.angle_beta   90.00
_cell.angle_gamma   90.00
#
_symmetry.space_group_name_H-M   'P 1'
#
loop_
_entity.id
_entity.type
_entity.pdbx_description
1 polymer ?
#
loop_
_entity_poly.entity_id
_entity_poly.type
_entity_poly.pdbx_seq_one_letter_code
_entity_poly.pdbx_strand_id
1 'polypeptide(L)'
;MVVRTKSDARAAFSAALNGFLEALGVPSRGRPRWLYDRLKAHARREVVTYESCRKWLKGLDIPDQANLTILCDAIGATRDDLFPTKTAASRGLLEALIRDLEPDEQQQVIGYINALIEMRQKRRASGAR
;
A
#
# COMPACT_ATOMS: atom_id res chain seq x y z
N MET A 1 -12.98 12.81 -15.72
CA MET A 1 -11.57 12.73 -15.28
C MET A 1 -11.52 13.22 -13.83
N VAL A 2 -11.51 12.31 -12.85
CA VAL A 2 -11.61 12.70 -11.43
C VAL A 2 -10.24 13.22 -10.99
N VAL A 3 -10.15 14.53 -10.73
CA VAL A 3 -9.00 15.15 -10.05
C VAL A 3 -8.96 14.56 -8.65
N ARG A 4 -8.21 13.48 -8.45
CA ARG A 4 -7.82 13.02 -7.11
C ARG A 4 -7.08 14.19 -6.48
N THR A 5 -7.71 14.83 -5.50
CA THR A 5 -7.12 16.00 -4.89
C THR A 5 -5.86 15.57 -4.15
N LYS A 6 -4.87 16.45 -4.00
CA LYS A 6 -3.66 16.16 -3.21
C LYS A 6 -4.01 15.68 -1.78
N SER A 7 -5.21 16.00 -1.29
CA SER A 7 -5.77 15.53 -0.03
C SER A 7 -6.00 14.01 0.00
N ASP A 8 -6.56 13.44 -1.08
CA ASP A 8 -6.90 12.01 -1.14
C ASP A 8 -5.65 11.13 -1.08
N ALA A 9 -4.56 11.57 -1.73
CA ALA A 9 -3.29 10.87 -1.71
C ALA A 9 -2.67 10.84 -0.30
N ARG A 10 -2.78 11.93 0.46
CA ARG A 10 -2.27 12.01 1.84
C ARG A 10 -3.09 11.15 2.79
N ALA A 11 -4.41 11.17 2.66
CA ALA A 11 -5.30 10.33 3.44
C ALA A 11 -5.04 8.83 3.17
N ALA A 12 -4.89 8.45 1.89
CA ALA A 12 -4.59 7.07 1.50
C ALA A 12 -3.23 6.60 2.03
N PHE A 13 -2.19 7.42 1.88
CA PHE A 13 -0.86 7.13 2.44
C PHE A 13 -0.91 6.97 3.97
N SER A 14 -1.58 7.90 4.65
CA SER A 14 -1.73 7.84 6.11
C SER A 14 -2.47 6.59 6.56
N ALA A 15 -3.54 6.19 5.86
CA ALA A 15 -4.27 4.97 6.15
C ALA A 15 -3.39 3.73 5.95
N ALA A 16 -2.67 3.64 4.83
CA ALA A 16 -1.77 2.54 4.53
C ALA A 16 -0.64 2.42 5.57
N LEU A 17 0.03 3.54 5.89
CA LEU A 17 1.09 3.57 6.91
C LEU A 17 0.56 3.15 8.28
N ASN A 18 -0.59 3.66 8.71
CA ASN A 18 -1.15 3.29 10.01
C ASN A 18 -1.56 1.82 10.06
N GLY A 19 -2.16 1.29 8.99
CA GLY A 19 -2.51 -0.13 8.89
C GLY A 19 -1.27 -1.03 8.91
N PHE A 20 -0.19 -0.63 8.23
CA PHE A 20 1.07 -1.36 8.25
C PHE A 20 1.69 -1.38 9.66
N LEU A 21 1.73 -0.23 10.34
CA LEU A 21 2.24 -0.13 11.70
C LEU A 21 1.40 -0.93 12.70
N GLU A 22 0.09 -1.00 12.49
CA GLU A 22 -0.81 -1.85 13.28
C GLU A 22 -0.54 -3.34 13.07
N ALA A 23 -0.30 -3.77 11.83
CA ALA A 23 0.11 -5.15 11.52
C ALA A 23 1.46 -5.52 12.16
N LEU A 24 2.35 -4.55 12.38
CA LEU A 24 3.59 -4.72 13.15
C LEU A 24 3.39 -4.71 14.68
N GLY A 25 2.14 -4.55 15.16
CA GLY A 25 1.82 -4.49 16.58
C GLY A 25 2.17 -3.16 17.26
N VAL A 26 2.39 -2.08 16.49
CA VAL A 26 2.75 -0.77 17.06
C VAL A 26 1.49 -0.08 17.60
N PRO A 27 1.43 0.23 18.91
CA PRO A 27 0.26 0.87 19.50
C PRO A 27 0.03 2.26 18.91
N SER A 28 -1.24 2.67 18.80
CA SER A 28 -1.62 3.98 18.27
C SER A 28 -1.14 5.14 19.17
N ARG A 29 -1.25 4.96 20.48
CA ARG A 29 -0.71 5.90 21.48
C ARG A 29 0.81 5.81 21.50
N GLY A 30 1.47 6.94 21.25
CA GLY A 30 2.94 6.99 21.16
C GLY A 30 3.51 6.59 19.80
N ARG A 31 2.67 6.19 18.83
CA ARG A 31 3.08 5.83 17.46
C ARG A 31 4.00 6.86 16.79
N PRO A 32 3.74 8.19 16.86
CA PRO A 32 4.65 9.16 16.27
C PRO A 32 6.04 9.15 16.90
N ARG A 33 6.11 8.90 18.22
CA ARG A 33 7.39 8.87 18.95
C ARG A 33 8.16 7.61 18.60
N TRP A 34 7.48 6.47 18.60
CA TRP A 34 8.04 5.20 18.17
C TRP A 34 8.60 5.29 16.75
N LEU A 35 7.84 5.87 15.81
CA LEU A 35 8.27 6.02 14.42
C LEU A 35 9.50 6.93 14.33
N TYR A 36 9.49 8.06 15.03
CA TYR A 36 10.65 8.96 15.08
C TYR A 36 11.90 8.26 15.62
N ASP A 37 11.80 7.56 16.75
CA ASP A 37 12.92 6.84 17.36
C ASP A 37 13.43 5.72 16.42
N ARG A 38 12.52 5.03 15.72
CA ARG A 38 12.86 4.00 14.72
C ARG A 38 13.61 4.57 13.52
N LEU A 39 13.14 5.68 12.97
CA LEU A 39 13.79 6.35 11.82
C LEU A 39 15.15 6.93 12.21
N LYS A 40 15.26 7.50 13.42
CA LYS A 40 16.51 8.04 13.95
C LYS A 40 17.57 6.95 14.16
N ALA A 41 17.16 5.75 14.58
CA ALA A 41 18.08 4.62 14.69
C ALA A 41 18.59 4.13 13.32
N HIS A 42 17.79 4.31 12.27
CA HIS A 42 18.11 3.83 10.92
C HIS A 42 18.93 4.84 10.11
N ALA A 43 18.64 6.13 10.25
CA ALA A 43 19.34 7.19 9.53
C ALA A 43 20.52 7.74 10.37
N ARG A 44 21.75 7.61 9.85
CA ARG A 44 22.96 8.23 10.46
C ARG A 44 22.97 9.78 10.43
N ARG A 45 21.97 10.40 9.82
CA ARG A 45 21.78 11.86 9.75
C ARG A 45 20.35 12.21 10.15
N GLU A 46 20.18 13.32 10.85
CA GLU A 46 18.88 13.81 11.30
C GLU A 46 18.11 14.43 10.13
N VAL A 47 17.45 13.58 9.33
CA VAL A 47 16.65 14.02 8.17
C VAL A 47 15.16 14.14 8.51
N VAL A 48 14.67 13.33 9.46
CA VAL A 48 13.24 13.27 9.81
C VAL A 48 13.01 13.80 11.22
N THR A 49 12.10 14.78 11.34
CA THR A 49 11.69 15.33 12.64
C THR A 49 10.51 14.55 13.22
N TYR A 50 10.30 14.67 14.54
CA TYR A 50 9.10 14.15 15.20
C TYR A 50 7.81 14.72 14.60
N GLU A 51 7.81 16.00 14.24
CA GLU A 51 6.65 16.66 13.65
C GLU A 51 6.34 16.12 12.24
N SER A 52 7.36 15.80 11.45
CA SER A 52 7.19 15.13 10.15
C SER A 52 6.45 13.79 10.33
N CYS A 53 6.89 12.97 11.30
CA CYS A 53 6.24 11.69 11.61
C CYS A 53 4.77 11.87 12.01
N ARG A 54 4.49 12.88 12.85
CA ARG A 54 3.11 13.23 13.26
C ARG A 54 2.24 13.66 12.07
N LYS A 55 2.78 14.45 11.14
CA LYS A 55 2.06 14.91 9.94
C LYS A 55 1.73 13.77 8.99
N TRP A 56 2.69 12.85 8.77
CA TRP A 56 2.51 11.66 7.94
C TRP A 56 1.41 10.74 8.48
N LEU A 57 1.45 10.45 9.78
CA LEU A 57 0.45 9.60 10.45
C LEU A 57 -0.96 10.21 10.51
N LYS A 58 -1.07 11.53 10.30
CA LYS A 58 -2.36 12.26 10.27
C LYS A 58 -2.84 12.57 8.85
N GLY A 59 -2.09 12.18 7.81
CA GLY A 59 -2.41 12.53 6.43
C GLY A 59 -2.35 14.03 6.14
N LEU A 60 -1.58 14.80 6.92
CA LEU A 60 -1.37 16.23 6.67
C LEU A 60 -0.28 16.46 5.64
N ASP A 61 0.67 15.51 5.53
CA ASP A 61 1.79 15.57 4.62
C ASP A 61 2.23 14.17 4.15
N ILE A 62 3.07 14.12 3.12
CA ILE A 62 3.67 12.89 2.58
C ILE A 62 5.20 13.06 2.59
N PRO A 63 5.99 12.02 2.93
CA PRO A 63 7.44 12.07 2.80
C PRO A 63 7.87 12.33 1.35
N ASP A 64 8.92 13.14 1.16
CA ASP A 64 9.63 13.20 -0.11
C ASP A 64 10.32 11.85 -0.43
N GLN A 65 10.94 11.75 -1.62
CA GLN A 65 11.55 10.50 -2.06
C GLN A 65 12.64 9.99 -1.13
N ALA A 66 13.49 10.86 -0.57
CA ALA A 66 14.58 10.44 0.32
C ALA A 66 14.03 9.95 1.67
N ASN A 67 13.07 10.70 2.22
CA ASN A 67 12.40 10.35 3.47
C ASN A 67 11.55 9.09 3.34
N LEU A 68 10.96 8.85 2.17
CA LEU A 68 10.18 7.65 1.89
C LEU A 68 11.07 6.41 1.84
N THR A 69 12.25 6.49 1.21
CA THR A 69 13.21 5.37 1.22
C THR A 69 13.63 5.02 2.64
N ILE A 70 14.03 6.02 3.44
CA ILE A 70 14.39 5.81 4.85
C ILE A 70 13.23 5.20 5.65
N LEU A 71 12.00 5.69 5.41
CA LEU A 71 10.81 5.16 6.04
C LEU A 71 10.64 3.68 5.73
N CYS A 72 10.58 3.33 4.46
CA CYS A 72 10.43 1.96 3.98
C CYS A 72 11.48 1.03 4.60
N ASP A 73 12.76 1.41 4.55
CA ASP A 73 13.86 0.59 5.07
C ASP A 73 13.77 0.40 6.59
N ALA A 74 13.37 1.43 7.34
CA ALA A 74 13.29 1.39 8.80
C ALA A 74 12.14 0.52 9.35
N ILE A 75 11.02 0.44 8.61
CA ILE A 75 9.85 -0.36 8.99
C ILE A 75 9.73 -1.67 8.21
N GLY A 76 10.65 -1.95 7.27
CA GLY A 76 10.61 -3.14 6.42
C GLY A 76 9.44 -3.15 5.44
N ALA A 77 8.97 -1.98 5.02
CA ALA A 77 7.90 -1.82 4.04
C ALA A 77 8.49 -1.58 2.64
N THR A 78 7.73 -1.91 1.61
CA THR A 78 7.99 -1.46 0.25
C THR A 78 7.20 -0.19 -0.06
N ARG A 79 7.56 0.50 -1.14
CA ARG A 79 6.81 1.66 -1.61
C ARG A 79 5.36 1.31 -1.97
N ASP A 80 5.12 0.12 -2.50
CA ASP A 80 3.78 -0.33 -2.89
C ASP A 80 2.88 -0.61 -1.69
N ASP A 81 3.46 -0.98 -0.53
CA ASP A 81 2.71 -1.14 0.72
C ASP A 81 2.15 0.20 1.22
N LEU A 82 2.91 1.29 1.03
CA LEU A 82 2.55 2.64 1.50
C LEU A 82 1.81 3.48 0.44
N PHE A 83 1.99 3.14 -0.84
CA PHE A 83 1.29 3.72 -1.97
C PHE A 83 0.65 2.62 -2.81
N PRO A 84 -0.36 1.93 -2.26
CA PRO A 84 -1.01 0.87 -3.00
C PRO A 84 -1.60 1.45 -4.28
N THR A 85 -1.02 1.05 -5.41
CA THR A 85 -1.66 1.28 -6.69
C THR A 85 -3.01 0.58 -6.66
N LYS A 86 -4.02 1.10 -7.37
CA LYS A 86 -5.34 0.43 -7.46
C LYS A 86 -5.20 -1.07 -7.76
N THR A 87 -4.19 -1.43 -8.55
CA THR A 87 -3.86 -2.80 -8.92
C THR A 87 -3.27 -3.60 -7.76
N ALA A 88 -2.32 -3.05 -7.00
CA ALA A 88 -1.70 -3.73 -5.85
C ALA A 88 -2.69 -3.93 -4.68
N ALA A 89 -3.49 -2.92 -4.36
CA ALA A 89 -4.53 -3.02 -3.33
C ALA A 89 -5.60 -4.05 -3.71
N SER A 90 -6.06 -4.04 -4.97
CA SER A 90 -7.03 -5.03 -5.46
C SER A 90 -6.42 -6.43 -5.49
N ARG A 91 -5.13 -6.56 -5.82
CA ARG A 91 -4.41 -7.82 -5.84
C ARG A 91 -4.24 -8.42 -4.45
N GLY A 92 -3.80 -7.65 -3.45
CA GLY A 92 -3.68 -8.13 -2.08
C GLY A 92 -5.02 -8.57 -1.49
N LEU A 93 -6.10 -7.83 -1.78
CA LEU A 93 -7.45 -8.23 -1.39
C LEU A 93 -7.90 -9.52 -2.09
N LEU A 94 -7.67 -9.64 -3.40
CA LEU A 94 -7.96 -10.86 -4.16
C LEU A 94 -7.16 -12.06 -3.65
N GLU A 95 -5.88 -11.90 -3.36
CA GLU A 95 -5.00 -12.96 -2.84
C GLU A 95 -5.43 -13.40 -1.43
N ALA A 96 -5.85 -12.47 -0.58
CA ALA A 96 -6.41 -12.81 0.74
C ALA A 96 -7.73 -13.57 0.62
N LEU A 97 -8.65 -13.08 -0.22
CA LEU A 97 -9.94 -13.76 -0.44
C LEU A 97 -9.77 -15.14 -1.05
N ILE A 98 -8.85 -15.32 -2.00
CA ILE A 98 -8.59 -16.62 -2.64
C ILE A 98 -7.94 -17.60 -1.66
N ARG A 99 -7.07 -17.12 -0.76
CA ARG A 99 -6.39 -17.98 0.23
C ARG A 99 -7.38 -18.68 1.17
N ASP A 100 -8.45 -18.00 1.53
CA ASP A 100 -9.45 -18.51 2.47
C ASP A 100 -10.49 -19.45 1.81
N LEU A 101 -10.42 -19.63 0.49
CA LEU A 101 -11.28 -20.55 -0.25
C LEU A 101 -10.76 -21.99 -0.19
N GLU A 102 -11.67 -22.96 -0.28
CA GLU A 102 -11.31 -24.37 -0.46
C GLU A 102 -10.64 -24.61 -1.83
N PRO A 103 -9.81 -25.66 -1.98
CA PRO A 103 -9.09 -25.91 -3.23
C PRO A 103 -9.99 -25.95 -4.47
N ASP A 104 -11.19 -26.51 -4.34
CA ASP A 104 -12.16 -26.61 -5.44
C ASP A 104 -12.74 -25.23 -5.82
N GLU A 105 -12.96 -24.36 -4.83
CA GLU A 105 -13.42 -22.98 -5.02
C GLU A 105 -12.32 -22.11 -5.64
N GLN A 106 -11.07 -22.28 -5.20
CA GLN A 106 -9.91 -21.64 -5.82
C GLN A 106 -9.80 -22.01 -7.30
N GLN A 107 -9.99 -23.29 -7.62
CA GLN A 107 -9.95 -23.79 -9.00
C GLN A 107 -11.07 -23.17 -9.86
N GLN A 108 -12.26 -22.97 -9.29
CA GLN A 108 -13.37 -22.29 -9.98
C GLN A 108 -13.05 -20.83 -10.27
N VAL A 109 -12.48 -20.10 -9.31
CA VAL A 109 -12.07 -18.70 -9.49
C VAL A 109 -11.00 -18.59 -10.59
N ILE A 110 -10.00 -19.48 -10.59
CA ILE A 110 -8.96 -19.54 -11.63
C ILE A 110 -9.60 -19.81 -13.00
N GLY A 111 -10.54 -20.77 -13.08
CA GLY A 111 -11.26 -21.09 -14.30
C GLY A 111 -12.03 -19.89 -14.86
N TYR A 112 -12.72 -19.14 -14.00
CA TYR A 112 -13.48 -17.95 -14.39
C TYR A 112 -12.57 -16.83 -14.92
N ILE A 113 -11.43 -16.61 -14.26
CA ILE A 113 -10.42 -15.63 -14.70
C ILE A 113 -9.88 -15.99 -16.09
N ASN A 114 -9.53 -17.27 -16.31
CA ASN A 114 -9.03 -17.75 -17.60
C ASN A 114 -10.06 -17.55 -18.72
N ALA A 115 -11.33 -17.89 -18.46
CA ALA A 115 -12.41 -17.68 -19.43
C ALA A 115 -12.58 -16.18 -19.81
N LEU A 116 -12.48 -15.27 -18.84
CA LEU A 116 -12.52 -13.83 -19.09
C LEU A 116 -11.34 -13.34 -19.94
N ILE A 117 -10.14 -13.88 -19.71
CA ILE A 117 -8.94 -13.56 -20.48
C ILE A 117 -9.13 -14.00 -21.94
N GLU A 118 -9.57 -15.23 -22.16
CA GLU A 118 -9.84 -15.75 -23.51
C GLU A 118 -10.91 -14.93 -24.24
N MET A 119 -12.01 -14.57 -23.57
CA MET A 119 -13.05 -13.73 -24.18
C MET A 119 -12.52 -12.36 -24.60
N ARG A 120 -11.63 -11.75 -23.81
CA ARG A 120 -11.02 -10.46 -24.15
C ARG A 120 -10.04 -10.59 -25.32
N GLN A 121 -9.26 -11.66 -25.37
CA GLN A 121 -8.35 -11.93 -26.48
C GLN A 121 -9.11 -12.15 -27.79
N LYS A 122 -10.19 -12.94 -27.75
CA LYS A 122 -11.09 -13.15 -28.91
C LYS A 122 -11.70 -11.84 -29.41
N ARG A 123 -12.22 -10.98 -28.52
CA ARG A 123 -12.75 -9.65 -28.91
C ARG A 123 -11.70 -8.75 -29.55
N ARG A 124 -10.46 -8.78 -29.07
CA ARG A 124 -9.36 -8.01 -29.67
C ARG A 124 -8.96 -8.54 -31.05
N ALA A 125 -8.98 -9.86 -31.24
CA ALA A 125 -8.70 -10.49 -32.54
C ALA A 125 -9.82 -10.23 -33.57
N SER A 126 -11.08 -10.12 -33.13
CA SER A 126 -12.23 -9.87 -34.01
C SER A 126 -12.46 -8.39 -34.36
N GLY A 127 -11.89 -7.44 -33.61
CA GLY A 127 -12.02 -5.99 -33.84
C GLY A 127 -10.93 -5.37 -34.73
N ALA A 128 -10.05 -6.18 -35.33
CA ALA A 128 -8.95 -5.74 -36.20
C ALA A 128 -9.25 -5.93 -37.70
N ARG A 129 -10.54 -5.92 -38.09
CA ARG A 129 -10.99 -5.95 -39.50
C ARG A 129 -11.75 -4.69 -39.84
#